data_AF-A0A133UJN2-F1
#
_entry.id   AF-A0A133UJN2-F1
#
_cell.length_a   1.000
_cell.length_b   1.000
_cell.length_c   1.000
_cell.angle_alpha   90.00
_cell.angle_beta   90.00
_cell.angle_gamma   90.00
#
_symmetry.space_group_name_H-M   'P 1'
#
loop_
_entity.id
_entity.type
_entity.pdbx_description
1 polymer ?
#
loop_
_entity_poly.entity_id
_entity_poly.type
_entity_poly.pdbx_seq_one_letter_code
_entity_poly.pdbx_strand_id
1 'polypeptide(L)'
;MGTEKFEKELVSLSRHWKEYNEELVKRGEFYLSPAFLESWDEELEEMNEGRVGAPYKFPESYVQFDALWYEFFNLSYRQLEGALRKLGELISELEASDCTSPWHRFKRLEFEIPESEDRIVVPVLP
;
A
#
# COMPACT_ATOMS: atom_id res chain seq x y z
N MET A 1 12.67 -36.74 20.33
CA MET A 1 12.56 -35.53 21.19
C MET A 1 13.92 -34.87 21.48
N GLY A 2 15.03 -35.60 21.64
CA GLY A 2 16.35 -34.99 21.89
C GLY A 2 17.05 -34.39 20.67
N THR A 3 17.00 -35.05 19.51
CA THR A 3 17.76 -34.67 18.31
C THR A 3 17.31 -33.36 17.67
N GLU A 4 16.01 -33.13 17.52
CA GLU A 4 15.46 -31.88 16.96
C GLU A 4 15.78 -30.63 17.79
N LYS A 5 15.89 -30.79 19.11
CA LYS A 5 16.25 -29.68 20.01
C LYS A 5 17.72 -29.29 19.81
N PHE A 6 18.60 -30.28 19.73
CA PHE A 6 20.02 -30.08 19.48
C PHE A 6 20.28 -29.47 18.10
N GLU A 7 19.57 -29.92 17.05
CA GLU A 7 19.67 -29.32 15.72
C GLU A 7 19.22 -27.86 15.69
N LYS A 8 18.10 -27.52 16.36
CA LYS A 8 17.65 -26.11 16.48
C LYS A 8 18.65 -25.24 17.23
N GLU A 9 19.30 -25.76 18.27
CA GLU A 9 20.37 -25.05 18.98
C GLU A 9 21.60 -24.83 18.09
N LEU A 10 21.99 -25.82 17.30
CA LEU A 10 23.12 -25.72 16.36
C LEU A 10 22.85 -24.68 15.27
N VAL A 11 21.65 -24.68 14.68
CA VAL A 11 21.22 -23.67 13.68
C VAL A 11 21.18 -22.26 14.28
N SER A 12 20.73 -22.14 15.53
CA SER A 12 20.74 -20.87 16.26
C SER A 12 22.15 -20.33 16.49
N LEU A 13 23.10 -21.20 16.84
CA LEU A 13 24.49 -20.83 17.12
C LEU A 13 25.29 -20.53 15.84
N SER A 14 24.96 -21.16 14.71
CA SER A 14 25.61 -20.90 13.42
C SER A 14 25.09 -19.65 12.71
N ARG A 15 24.01 -19.03 13.20
CA ARG A 15 23.38 -17.88 12.55
C ARG A 15 24.04 -16.57 12.98
N HIS A 16 24.43 -15.74 12.01
CA HIS A 16 24.79 -14.35 12.27
C HIS A 16 23.54 -13.52 12.58
N TRP A 17 23.11 -13.54 13.83
CA TRP A 17 21.88 -12.87 14.29
C TRP A 17 21.80 -11.39 13.92
N LYS A 18 22.94 -10.69 13.90
CA LYS A 18 23.01 -9.28 13.51
C LYS A 18 22.58 -9.08 12.06
N GLU A 19 23.12 -9.88 11.14
CA GLU A 19 22.83 -9.80 9.70
C GLU A 19 21.37 -10.20 9.44
N TYR A 20 20.92 -11.30 10.06
CA TYR A 20 19.55 -11.76 9.89
C TYR A 20 18.51 -10.76 10.45
N ASN A 21 18.78 -10.13 11.59
CA ASN A 21 17.86 -9.13 12.13
C ASN A 21 17.78 -7.90 11.21
N GLU A 22 18.89 -7.51 10.58
CA GLU A 22 18.88 -6.43 9.59
C GLU A 22 18.03 -6.80 8.37
N GLU A 23 18.12 -8.03 7.87
CA GLU A 23 17.24 -8.53 6.81
C GLU A 23 15.76 -8.47 7.22
N LEU A 24 15.44 -8.78 8.48
CA LEU A 24 14.07 -8.67 8.98
C LEU A 24 13.58 -7.22 9.06
N VAL A 25 14.44 -6.28 9.44
CA VAL A 25 14.11 -4.85 9.43
C VAL A 25 13.86 -4.39 8.00
N LYS A 26 14.77 -4.71 7.07
CA LYS A 26 14.66 -4.35 5.64
C LYS A 26 13.37 -4.85 4.99
N ARG A 27 12.86 -6.02 5.40
CA ARG A 27 11.56 -6.54 4.92
C ARG A 27 10.37 -5.64 5.27
N GLY A 28 10.49 -4.82 6.32
CA GLY A 28 9.47 -3.85 6.72
C GLY A 28 9.72 -2.43 6.20
N GLU A 29 10.80 -2.19 5.46
CA GLU A 29 11.12 -0.88 4.91
C GLU A 29 10.36 -0.64 3.60
N PHE A 30 9.25 0.09 3.69
CA PHE A 30 8.50 0.55 2.53
C PHE A 30 8.02 1.99 2.71
N TYR A 31 7.81 2.67 1.58
CA TYR A 31 7.16 3.98 1.55
C TYR A 31 5.87 3.89 0.76
N LEU A 32 4.79 4.42 1.34
CA LEU A 32 3.56 4.72 0.61
C LEU A 32 3.64 6.17 0.16
N SER A 33 3.90 6.37 -1.13
CA SER A 33 4.11 7.70 -1.70
C SER A 33 2.78 8.36 -2.07
N PRO A 34 2.51 9.61 -1.65
CA PRO A 34 1.38 10.39 -2.13
C PRO A 34 1.68 11.11 -3.45
N ALA A 35 2.72 10.71 -4.20
CA ALA A 35 3.16 11.41 -5.42
C ALA A 35 2.05 11.51 -6.51
N PHE A 36 1.10 10.58 -6.51
CA PHE A 36 -0.05 10.62 -7.43
C PHE A 36 -0.93 11.87 -7.27
N LEU A 37 -0.80 12.60 -6.15
CA LEU A 37 -1.48 13.89 -5.96
C LEU A 37 -1.04 14.92 -7.02
N GLU A 38 0.18 14.80 -7.55
CA GLU A 38 0.70 15.70 -8.59
C GLU A 38 -0.02 15.55 -9.94
N SER A 39 -0.50 14.34 -10.25
CA SER A 39 -1.22 14.00 -11.49
C SER A 39 -2.72 13.79 -11.30
N TRP A 40 -3.26 14.17 -10.12
CA TRP A 40 -4.64 13.83 -9.74
C TRP A 40 -5.68 14.29 -10.76
N ASP A 41 -5.63 15.55 -11.15
CA ASP A 41 -6.62 16.15 -12.05
C ASP A 41 -6.47 15.62 -13.48
N GLU A 42 -5.23 15.45 -13.96
CA GLU A 42 -4.92 14.91 -15.29
C GLU A 42 -5.41 13.47 -15.43
N GLU A 43 -5.07 12.61 -14.47
CA GLU A 43 -5.52 11.20 -14.46
C GLU A 43 -7.04 11.12 -14.38
N LEU A 44 -7.68 11.98 -13.57
CA LEU A 44 -9.13 11.99 -13.44
C LEU A 44 -9.84 12.47 -14.72
N GLU A 45 -9.24 13.41 -15.45
CA GLU A 45 -9.73 13.88 -16.75
C GLU A 45 -9.64 12.75 -17.79
N GLU A 46 -8.49 12.10 -17.92
CA GLU A 46 -8.27 10.96 -18.82
C GLU A 46 -9.24 9.81 -18.52
N MET A 47 -9.38 9.43 -17.25
CA MET A 47 -10.29 8.38 -16.80
C MET A 47 -11.77 8.65 -17.10
N ASN A 48 -12.14 9.92 -17.20
CA ASN A 48 -13.51 10.35 -17.49
C ASN A 48 -13.72 10.74 -18.95
N GLU A 49 -12.69 10.73 -19.78
CA GLU A 49 -12.79 11.06 -21.19
C GLU A 49 -13.74 10.09 -21.90
N GLY A 50 -14.75 10.64 -22.59
CA GLY A 50 -15.75 9.85 -23.32
C GLY A 50 -16.67 8.98 -22.45
N ARG A 51 -16.63 9.13 -21.12
CA ARG A 51 -17.44 8.31 -20.22
C ARG A 51 -18.92 8.67 -20.28
N VAL A 52 -19.76 7.66 -20.46
CA VAL A 52 -21.23 7.79 -20.40
C VAL A 52 -21.74 7.28 -19.06
N GLY A 53 -22.16 8.19 -18.17
CA GLY A 53 -22.65 7.87 -16.82
C GLY A 53 -22.14 8.85 -15.77
N ALA A 54 -22.20 8.46 -14.49
CA ALA A 54 -21.59 9.26 -13.42
C ALA A 54 -20.06 9.24 -13.54
N PRO A 55 -19.39 10.41 -13.50
CA PRO A 55 -17.93 10.48 -13.57
C PRO A 55 -17.27 9.88 -12.32
N TYR A 56 -16.02 9.44 -12.46
CA TYR A 56 -15.15 9.12 -11.33
C TYR A 56 -14.81 10.42 -10.59
N LYS A 57 -14.66 10.30 -9.28
CA LYS A 57 -14.23 11.40 -8.40
C LYS A 57 -12.79 11.25 -7.90
N PHE A 58 -12.24 10.04 -8.01
CA PHE A 58 -10.94 9.67 -7.49
C PHE A 58 -10.15 9.00 -8.61
N PRO A 59 -8.85 9.33 -8.78
CA PRO A 59 -7.99 8.63 -9.72
C PRO A 59 -7.84 7.14 -9.39
N GLU A 60 -7.42 6.31 -10.33
CA GLU A 60 -7.05 4.90 -10.11
C GLU A 60 -5.86 4.80 -9.17
N SER A 61 -4.87 5.68 -9.33
CA SER A 61 -3.76 5.86 -8.40
C SER A 61 -4.22 6.01 -6.97
N TYR A 62 -5.16 6.94 -6.71
CA TYR A 62 -5.69 7.11 -5.37
C TYR A 62 -6.30 5.81 -4.81
N VAL A 63 -7.03 5.08 -5.64
CA VAL A 63 -7.66 3.82 -5.23
C VAL A 63 -6.60 2.74 -4.97
N GLN A 64 -5.51 2.68 -5.74
CA GLN A 64 -4.37 1.82 -5.44
C GLN A 64 -3.73 2.20 -4.09
N PHE A 65 -3.46 3.49 -3.86
CA PHE A 65 -2.93 3.99 -2.59
C PHE A 65 -3.81 3.55 -1.42
N ASP A 66 -5.12 3.76 -1.53
CA ASP A 66 -6.10 3.38 -0.51
C ASP A 66 -6.14 1.87 -0.26
N ALA A 67 -6.10 1.07 -1.33
CA ALA A 67 -6.08 -0.38 -1.21
C ALA A 67 -4.77 -0.94 -0.63
N LEU A 68 -3.63 -0.28 -0.85
CA LEU A 68 -2.38 -0.62 -0.15
C LEU A 68 -2.52 -0.37 1.36
N TRP A 69 -3.11 0.76 1.77
CA TRP A 69 -3.40 1.02 3.19
C TRP A 69 -4.34 -0.04 3.78
N TYR A 70 -5.38 -0.42 3.04
CA TYR A 70 -6.31 -1.46 3.44
C TYR A 70 -5.60 -2.79 3.71
N GLU A 71 -4.76 -3.23 2.78
CA GLU A 71 -4.08 -4.53 2.84
C GLU A 71 -2.93 -4.54 3.85
N PHE A 72 -2.01 -3.56 3.79
CA PHE A 72 -0.82 -3.53 4.65
C PHE A 72 -1.15 -3.35 6.13
N PHE A 73 -2.16 -2.53 6.44
CA PHE A 73 -2.55 -2.26 7.83
C PHE A 73 -3.75 -3.10 8.28
N ASN A 74 -4.29 -3.96 7.39
CA ASN A 74 -5.44 -4.82 7.64
C ASN A 74 -6.64 -4.04 8.23
N LEU A 75 -6.95 -2.90 7.61
CA LEU A 75 -7.98 -1.97 8.08
C LEU A 75 -9.33 -2.35 7.51
N SER A 76 -10.41 -2.26 8.30
CA SER A 76 -11.75 -2.24 7.71
C SER A 76 -11.97 -0.97 6.89
N TYR A 77 -12.87 -0.99 5.88
CA TYR A 77 -13.15 0.17 5.04
C TYR A 77 -13.49 1.46 5.82
N ARG A 78 -14.12 1.34 7.00
CA ARG A 78 -14.41 2.50 7.87
C ARG A 78 -13.18 3.01 8.61
N GLN A 79 -12.29 2.11 9.03
CA GLN A 79 -11.01 2.52 9.64
C GLN A 79 -10.10 3.18 8.60
N LEU A 80 -10.10 2.66 7.38
CA LEU A 80 -9.40 3.23 6.24
C LEU A 80 -9.85 4.66 5.94
N GLU A 81 -11.16 4.90 5.84
CA GLU A 81 -11.75 6.25 5.72
C GLU A 81 -11.27 7.17 6.86
N GLY A 82 -11.26 6.68 8.10
CA GLY A 82 -10.76 7.43 9.26
C GLY A 82 -9.27 7.76 9.18
N ALA A 83 -8.45 6.81 8.73
CA ALA A 83 -7.01 6.98 8.55
C ALA A 83 -6.71 8.01 7.45
N LEU A 84 -7.37 7.89 6.29
CA LEU A 84 -7.21 8.83 5.19
C LEU A 84 -7.69 10.24 5.54
N ARG A 85 -8.77 10.39 6.31
CA ARG A 85 -9.18 11.72 6.82
C ARG A 85 -8.11 12.37 7.66
N LYS A 86 -7.47 11.61 8.57
CA LYS A 86 -6.36 12.11 9.37
C LYS A 86 -5.11 12.36 8.55
N LEU A 87 -4.88 11.58 7.51
CA LEU A 87 -3.78 11.83 6.58
C LEU A 87 -4.03 13.11 5.76
N GLY A 88 -5.26 13.37 5.32
CA GLY A 88 -5.65 14.61 4.63
C GLY A 88 -5.54 15.86 5.49
N GLU A 89 -5.60 15.74 6.83
CA GLU A 89 -5.26 16.86 7.73
C GLU A 89 -3.76 17.22 7.68
N LEU A 90 -2.90 16.26 7.32
CA LEU A 90 -1.45 16.46 7.17
C LEU A 90 -1.05 16.84 5.73
N ILE A 91 -1.73 16.25 4.75
CA ILE A 91 -1.51 16.47 3.31
C ILE A 91 -2.78 17.10 2.76
N SER A 92 -2.82 18.43 2.68
CA SER A 92 -4.00 19.22 2.32
C SER A 92 -4.61 18.86 0.96
N GLU A 93 -3.79 18.38 0.04
CA GLU A 93 -4.13 17.98 -1.31
C GLU A 93 -4.82 16.61 -1.36
N LEU A 94 -4.74 15.82 -0.28
CA LEU A 94 -5.36 14.51 -0.21
C LEU A 94 -6.82 14.62 0.24
N GLU A 95 -7.74 14.44 -0.71
CA GLU A 95 -9.15 14.27 -0.39
C GLU A 95 -9.45 12.83 0.09
N ALA A 96 -10.04 12.70 1.28
CA ALA A 96 -10.42 11.40 1.81
C ALA A 96 -11.76 10.94 1.21
N SER A 97 -11.75 9.78 0.55
CA SER A 97 -12.94 9.13 0.01
C SER A 97 -13.82 8.57 1.12
N ASP A 98 -15.11 8.49 0.82
CA ASP A 98 -16.04 7.68 1.60
C ASP A 98 -15.75 6.20 1.38
N CYS A 99 -15.87 5.38 2.43
CA CYS A 99 -15.58 3.94 2.39
C CYS A 99 -16.29 3.15 1.26
N THR A 100 -17.36 3.71 0.69
CA THR A 100 -18.13 3.12 -0.41
C THR A 100 -17.52 3.34 -1.81
N SER A 101 -16.82 4.45 -2.04
CA SER A 101 -16.27 4.76 -3.37
C SER A 101 -15.14 3.80 -3.81
N PRO A 102 -14.18 3.45 -2.93
CA PRO A 102 -13.09 2.53 -3.28
C PRO A 102 -13.54 1.07 -3.33
N TRP A 103 -14.53 0.68 -2.51
CA TRP A 103 -14.98 -0.71 -2.36
C TRP A 103 -15.33 -1.42 -3.69
N HIS A 104 -16.02 -0.71 -4.59
CA HIS A 104 -16.38 -1.26 -5.90
C HIS A 104 -15.19 -1.42 -6.86
N ARG A 105 -14.12 -0.66 -6.63
CA ARG A 105 -12.93 -0.63 -7.49
C ARG A 105 -11.82 -1.55 -6.98
N PHE A 106 -11.73 -1.79 -5.67
CA PHE A 106 -10.78 -2.74 -5.06
C PHE A 106 -10.83 -4.13 -5.69
N LYS A 107 -12.03 -4.62 -6.04
CA LYS A 107 -12.20 -5.94 -6.65
C LYS A 107 -11.71 -6.03 -8.10
N ARG A 108 -11.47 -4.88 -8.74
CA ARG A 108 -11.05 -4.76 -10.14
C ARG A 108 -9.62 -4.24 -10.26
N LEU A 109 -9.00 -3.87 -9.13
CA LEU A 109 -7.61 -3.46 -9.08
C LEU A 109 -6.72 -4.66 -9.39
N GLU A 110 -5.88 -4.50 -10.41
CA GLU A 110 -4.76 -5.39 -10.65
C GLU A 110 -3.52 -4.73 -10.03
N PHE A 111 -2.91 -5.41 -9.06
CA PHE A 111 -1.66 -4.94 -8.45
C PHE A 111 -0.48 -5.59 -9.13
N GLU A 112 0.38 -4.79 -9.74
CA GLU A 112 1.74 -5.20 -10.04
C GLU A 112 2.59 -4.87 -8.82
N ILE A 113 2.95 -5.90 -8.03
CA ILE A 113 3.90 -5.73 -6.94
C ILE A 113 5.31 -5.77 -7.56
N PRO A 114 6.06 -4.66 -7.59
CA PRO A 114 7.41 -4.68 -8.12
C PRO A 114 8.29 -5.60 -7.27
N GLU A 115 8.91 -6.61 -7.88
CA GLU A 115 9.96 -7.38 -7.23
C GLU A 115 11.20 -6.48 -7.07
N SER A 116 11.47 -6.06 -5.84
CA SER A 116 12.59 -5.17 -5.50
C SER A 116 13.38 -5.77 -4.34
N GLU A 117 14.68 -5.97 -4.55
CA GLU A 117 15.59 -6.54 -3.54
C GLU A 117 16.05 -5.52 -2.49
N ASP A 118 15.93 -4.21 -2.73
CA ASP A 118 16.65 -3.20 -1.91
C ASP A 118 15.85 -1.95 -1.48
N ARG A 119 14.62 -1.72 -1.96
CA ARG A 119 13.70 -0.66 -1.47
C ARG A 119 12.35 -0.79 -2.16
N ILE A 120 11.29 -1.11 -1.42
CA ILE A 120 9.93 -1.08 -1.96
C ILE A 120 9.39 0.34 -1.71
N VAL A 121 9.68 1.25 -2.62
CA VAL A 121 8.67 2.28 -2.90
C VAL A 121 7.60 1.52 -3.67
N VAL A 122 6.36 1.49 -3.20
CA VAL A 122 5.25 1.08 -4.07
C VAL A 122 4.87 2.38 -4.78
N PRO A 123 5.40 2.66 -5.98
CA PRO A 123 4.88 3.76 -6.75
C PRO A 123 3.45 3.38 -7.09
N VAL A 124 2.53 4.16 -6.54
CA VAL A 124 1.21 4.27 -7.11
C VAL A 124 1.44 5.05 -8.41
N LEU A 125 1.54 4.32 -9.53
CA LEU A 125 1.75 4.90 -10.84
C LEU A 125 0.40 5.39 -11.40
N PRO A 126 0.37 6.58 -12.05
CA PRO A 126 -0.77 7.00 -12.86
C PRO A 126 -1.04 6.03 -14.01
#